data_AF-A0A849E965-F1
#
_entry.id   AF-A0A849E965-F1
#
_cell.length_a   1.000
_cell.length_b   1.000
_cell.length_c   1.000
_cell.angle_alpha   90.00
_cell.angle_beta   90.00
_cell.angle_gamma   90.00
#
_symmetry.space_group_name_H-M   'P 1'
#
loop_
_entity.id
_entity.type
_entity.pdbx_description
1 polymer ?
#
loop_
_entity_poly.entity_id
_entity_poly.type
_entity_poly.pdbx_seq_one_letter_code
_entity_poly.pdbx_strand_id
1 'polypeptide(L)'
;MHPAKLIAVSGVTVLALSACASEKPKLASINTNPSPYAQGETHTEPLYYNGRTYQVQFRHIVAEQVFTVNVSARGRSLGKTAADARIVSEVGRNAVNHFACKDNQKAQILDGSVQPSAVGWNMRARCG
;
A
#
# COMPACT_ATOMS: atom_id res chain seq x y z
N MET A 1 -9.67 -79.48 24.10
CA MET A 1 -9.72 -78.45 23.05
C MET A 1 -10.11 -77.13 23.73
N HIS A 2 -9.17 -76.18 23.83
CA HIS A 2 -9.43 -74.76 24.16
C HIS A 2 -9.91 -74.02 22.88
N PRO A 3 -10.27 -72.72 22.90
CA PRO A 3 -11.16 -71.94 23.79
C PRO A 3 -12.03 -70.91 22.99
N ALA A 4 -12.99 -70.20 23.62
CA ALA A 4 -13.41 -68.83 23.22
C ALA A 4 -14.37 -68.26 24.29
N LYS A 5 -13.97 -67.36 25.21
CA LYS A 5 -13.84 -65.88 25.08
C LYS A 5 -15.03 -65.20 24.39
N LEU A 6 -15.74 -64.32 25.12
CA LEU A 6 -15.72 -62.87 24.86
C LEU A 6 -16.51 -62.06 25.92
N ILE A 7 -15.79 -61.07 26.46
CA ILE A 7 -16.20 -60.01 27.37
C ILE A 7 -16.78 -58.87 26.53
N ALA A 8 -17.89 -58.26 26.95
CA ALA A 8 -18.35 -56.98 26.40
C ALA A 8 -18.49 -55.96 27.54
N VAL A 9 -17.47 -55.12 27.70
CA VAL A 9 -17.49 -53.90 28.53
C VAL A 9 -17.53 -52.73 27.56
N SER A 10 -18.67 -52.03 27.50
CA SER A 10 -18.83 -50.82 26.70
C SER A 10 -18.22 -49.63 27.45
N GLY A 11 -17.03 -49.21 27.03
CA GLY A 11 -16.39 -47.97 27.46
C GLY A 11 -16.98 -46.76 26.73
N VAL A 12 -17.27 -45.69 27.48
CA VAL A 12 -17.69 -44.40 26.95
C VAL A 12 -16.45 -43.62 26.53
N THR A 13 -16.33 -43.34 25.23
CA THR A 13 -15.25 -42.56 24.62
C THR A 13 -15.57 -41.07 24.73
N VAL A 14 -14.76 -40.30 25.46
CA VAL A 14 -14.81 -38.83 25.45
C VAL A 14 -13.83 -38.33 24.39
N LEU A 15 -14.36 -37.84 23.27
CA LEU A 15 -13.62 -37.14 22.22
C LEU A 15 -13.43 -35.68 22.64
N ALA A 16 -12.29 -35.35 23.24
CA ALA A 16 -11.85 -33.97 23.41
C ALA A 16 -11.16 -33.50 22.12
N LEU A 17 -11.91 -32.81 21.25
CA LEU A 17 -11.39 -32.18 20.05
C LEU A 17 -10.86 -30.77 20.36
N SER A 18 -9.57 -30.59 20.05
CA SER A 18 -8.96 -29.43 19.41
C SER A 18 -9.10 -28.04 20.04
N ALA A 19 -8.00 -27.58 20.65
CA ALA A 19 -7.60 -26.18 20.62
C ALA A 19 -6.10 -26.08 20.30
N CYS A 20 -5.72 -26.43 19.06
CA CYS A 20 -4.48 -25.92 18.50
C CYS A 20 -4.70 -24.44 18.23
N ALA A 21 -4.30 -23.58 19.17
CA ALA A 21 -4.00 -22.18 18.87
C ALA A 21 -2.79 -22.18 17.91
N SER A 22 -3.07 -22.42 16.64
CA SER A 22 -2.10 -22.23 15.57
C SER A 22 -1.95 -20.72 15.40
N GLU A 23 -1.04 -20.14 16.17
CA GLU A 23 -0.51 -18.82 15.88
C GLU A 23 -0.04 -18.87 14.43
N LYS A 24 -0.76 -18.14 13.56
CA LYS A 24 -0.39 -18.00 12.16
C LYS A 24 1.07 -17.54 12.14
N PRO A 25 1.98 -18.28 11.46
CA PRO A 25 3.34 -17.81 11.29
C PRO A 25 3.26 -16.41 10.68
N LYS A 26 3.62 -15.41 11.47
CA LYS A 26 3.77 -14.05 10.98
C LYS A 26 4.98 -14.14 10.07
N LEU A 27 4.75 -14.35 8.77
CA LEU A 27 5.81 -14.30 7.78
C LEU A 27 6.56 -12.99 8.06
N ALA A 28 7.79 -13.13 8.53
CA ALA A 28 8.72 -12.04 8.55
C ALA A 28 8.92 -11.67 7.09
N SER A 29 8.13 -10.72 6.60
CA SER A 29 8.33 -10.09 5.31
C SER A 29 9.58 -9.23 5.46
N ILE A 30 10.74 -9.89 5.47
CA ILE A 30 12.01 -9.26 5.19
C ILE A 30 12.03 -9.13 3.66
N ASN A 31 11.26 -8.18 3.15
CA ASN A 31 11.46 -7.72 1.78
C ASN A 31 12.76 -6.92 1.79
N THR A 32 13.88 -7.61 1.55
CA THR A 32 15.23 -7.04 1.45
C THR A 32 15.45 -6.28 0.15
N ASN A 33 14.49 -6.29 -0.78
CA ASN A 33 14.56 -5.46 -1.97
C ASN A 33 13.95 -4.08 -1.66
N PRO A 34 14.76 -3.00 -1.61
CA PRO A 34 14.20 -1.67 -1.45
C PRO A 34 13.21 -1.44 -2.59
N SER A 35 12.01 -0.93 -2.25
CA SER A 35 11.05 -0.46 -3.25
C SER A 35 11.80 0.33 -4.34
N PRO A 36 11.53 0.13 -5.64
CA PRO A 36 12.26 0.85 -6.70
C PRO A 36 12.19 2.37 -6.49
N TYR A 37 11.13 2.85 -5.85
CA TYR A 37 10.92 4.25 -5.50
C TYR A 37 11.75 4.75 -4.30
N ALA A 38 12.47 3.89 -3.59
CA ALA A 38 13.27 4.26 -2.42
C ALA A 38 14.62 4.90 -2.78
N GLN A 39 15.13 4.68 -3.99
CA GLN A 39 16.52 5.00 -4.38
C GLN A 39 16.72 6.42 -4.94
N GLY A 40 15.67 7.25 -4.92
CA GLY A 40 15.76 8.65 -5.35
C GLY A 40 15.86 8.87 -6.86
N GLU A 41 15.57 7.82 -7.63
CA GLU A 41 15.28 7.91 -9.05
C GLU A 41 13.89 8.53 -9.29
N THR A 42 13.71 9.10 -10.47
CA THR A 42 12.43 9.63 -10.91
C THR A 42 11.65 8.53 -11.62
N HIS A 43 10.42 8.30 -11.18
CA HIS A 43 9.50 7.35 -11.80
C HIS A 43 8.25 8.08 -12.27
N THR A 44 7.60 7.56 -13.30
CA THR A 44 6.32 8.11 -13.80
C THR A 44 5.34 6.97 -13.95
N GLU A 45 4.24 7.04 -13.20
CA GLU A 45 3.22 6.01 -13.16
C GLU A 45 1.87 6.55 -13.61
N PRO A 46 1.10 5.78 -14.40
CA PRO A 46 -0.29 6.11 -14.67
C PRO A 46 -1.15 5.83 -13.44
N LEU A 47 -2.05 6.75 -13.10
CA LEU A 47 -3.07 6.52 -12.07
C LEU A 47 -4.46 6.79 -12.62
N TYR A 48 -5.36 5.82 -12.50
CA TYR A 48 -6.77 5.99 -12.86
C TYR A 48 -7.56 6.50 -11.64
N TYR A 49 -8.27 7.61 -11.81
CA TYR A 49 -9.08 8.24 -10.77
C TYR A 49 -10.28 8.97 -11.37
N ASN A 50 -11.49 8.73 -10.84
CA ASN A 50 -12.73 9.37 -11.29
C ASN A 50 -12.92 9.38 -12.81
N GLY A 51 -12.76 8.21 -13.44
CA GLY A 51 -12.97 8.07 -14.89
C GLY A 51 -11.80 8.55 -15.76
N ARG A 52 -10.70 9.00 -15.16
CA ARG A 52 -9.62 9.73 -15.85
C ARG A 52 -8.25 9.16 -15.49
N THR A 53 -7.34 9.13 -16.47
CA THR A 53 -5.94 8.75 -16.25
C THR A 53 -5.08 9.98 -16.03
N TYR A 54 -4.36 9.98 -14.92
CA TYR A 54 -3.34 10.96 -14.56
C TYR A 54 -1.96 10.33 -14.75
N GLN A 55 -0.96 11.17 -15.00
CA GLN A 55 0.44 10.80 -14.97
C GLN A 55 1.02 11.34 -13.67
N VAL A 56 1.54 10.47 -12.84
CA VAL A 56 2.12 10.83 -11.55
C VAL A 56 3.61 10.56 -11.61
N GLN A 57 4.39 11.62 -11.73
CA GLN A 57 5.82 11.55 -11.62
C GLN A 57 6.22 11.76 -10.16
N PHE A 58 7.10 10.93 -9.63
CA PHE A 58 7.62 11.14 -8.29
C PHE A 58 9.06 10.67 -8.12
N ARG A 59 9.76 11.32 -7.21
CA ARG A 59 11.16 11.09 -6.87
C ARG A 59 11.33 11.17 -5.36
N HIS A 60 12.05 10.21 -4.78
CA HIS A 60 12.36 10.22 -3.35
C HIS A 60 13.57 11.10 -3.04
N ILE A 61 13.39 12.13 -2.21
CA ILE A 61 14.48 12.91 -1.64
C ILE A 61 14.92 12.21 -0.35
N VAL A 62 15.87 11.28 -0.49
CA VAL A 62 16.30 10.37 0.59
C VAL A 62 16.74 11.13 1.85
N ALA A 63 17.46 12.25 1.70
CA ALA A 63 17.93 13.07 2.82
C ALA A 63 16.78 13.66 3.65
N GLU A 64 15.62 13.89 3.04
CA GLU A 64 14.46 14.50 3.68
C GLU A 64 13.37 13.47 4.02
N GLN A 65 13.49 12.23 3.52
CA GLN A 65 12.46 11.18 3.59
C GLN A 65 11.11 11.64 3.02
N VAL A 66 11.16 12.40 1.93
CA VAL A 66 9.99 13.01 1.27
C VAL A 66 10.04 12.74 -0.22
N PHE A 67 8.90 12.45 -0.82
CA PHE A 67 8.69 12.36 -2.25
C PHE A 67 8.31 13.73 -2.80
N THR A 68 9.03 14.19 -3.83
CA THR A 68 8.53 15.25 -4.72
C THR A 68 7.63 14.60 -5.76
N VAL A 69 6.41 15.10 -5.91
CA VAL A 69 5.38 14.50 -6.78
C VAL A 69 4.87 15.56 -7.75
N ASN A 70 4.74 15.21 -9.02
CA ASN A 70 4.03 15.98 -10.04
C ASN A 70 2.85 15.16 -10.57
N VAL A 71 1.65 15.73 -10.51
CA VAL A 71 0.43 15.15 -11.08
C VAL A 71 0.05 15.94 -12.33
N SER A 72 0.01 15.27 -13.47
CA SER A 72 -0.40 15.84 -14.76
C SER A 72 -1.43 14.95 -15.44
N ALA A 73 -2.01 15.43 -16.54
CA ALA A 73 -2.93 14.65 -17.38
C ALA A 73 -2.49 14.77 -18.84
N ARG A 74 -2.40 13.63 -19.54
CA ARG A 74 -1.96 13.63 -20.92
C ARG A 74 -3.02 14.26 -21.82
N GLY A 75 -2.60 15.16 -22.72
CA GLY A 75 -3.49 15.79 -23.71
C GLY A 75 -4.45 16.85 -23.16
N ARG A 76 -4.28 17.29 -21.91
CA ARG A 76 -5.09 18.37 -21.31
C ARG A 76 -4.35 19.08 -20.19
N SER A 77 -4.65 20.35 -19.99
CA SER A 77 -4.26 21.06 -18.77
C SER A 77 -5.16 20.65 -17.61
N LEU A 78 -4.58 20.64 -16.41
CA LEU A 78 -5.34 20.59 -15.16
C LEU A 78 -5.71 22.03 -14.80
N GLY A 79 -6.91 22.22 -14.23
CA GLY A 79 -7.33 23.52 -13.72
C GLY A 79 -6.48 23.96 -12.51
N LYS A 80 -6.72 25.18 -12.03
CA LYS A 80 -6.00 25.78 -10.89
C LYS A 80 -6.91 26.06 -9.69
N THR A 81 -8.09 25.44 -9.64
CA THR A 81 -9.08 25.68 -8.59
C THR A 81 -8.78 24.89 -7.32
N ALA A 82 -9.45 25.23 -6.21
CA ALA A 82 -9.39 24.44 -4.98
C ALA A 82 -9.93 23.00 -5.18
N ALA A 83 -10.91 22.83 -6.07
CA ALA A 83 -11.42 21.51 -6.43
C ALA A 83 -10.35 20.68 -7.17
N ASP A 84 -9.61 21.30 -8.11
CA ASP A 84 -8.47 20.66 -8.78
C ASP A 84 -7.39 20.29 -7.76
N ALA A 85 -7.04 21.20 -6.84
CA ALA A 85 -6.06 20.96 -5.77
C ALA A 85 -6.43 19.71 -4.96
N ARG A 86 -7.71 19.56 -4.58
CA ARG A 86 -8.21 18.38 -3.87
C ARG A 86 -8.05 17.11 -4.70
N ILE A 87 -8.46 17.13 -5.96
CA ILE A 87 -8.37 15.97 -6.86
C ILE A 87 -6.90 15.56 -7.05
N VAL A 88 -6.00 16.48 -7.34
CA VAL A 88 -4.58 16.15 -7.52
C VAL A 88 -3.93 15.67 -6.23
N SER A 89 -4.37 16.17 -5.07
CA SER A 89 -3.90 15.68 -3.77
C SER A 89 -4.33 14.23 -3.54
N GLU A 90 -5.58 13.88 -3.88
CA GLU A 90 -6.09 12.52 -3.80
C GLU A 90 -5.33 11.59 -4.77
N VAL A 91 -5.11 12.02 -6.01
CA VAL A 91 -4.31 11.29 -7.01
C VAL A 91 -2.88 11.07 -6.54
N GLY A 92 -2.17 12.14 -6.15
CA GLY A 92 -0.78 12.06 -5.69
C GLY A 92 -0.63 11.18 -4.45
N ARG A 93 -1.54 11.32 -3.48
CA ARG A 93 -1.57 10.48 -2.28
C ARG A 93 -1.79 9.01 -2.61
N ASN A 94 -2.73 8.70 -3.49
CA ASN A 94 -3.04 7.32 -3.88
C ASN A 94 -1.88 6.68 -4.64
N ALA A 95 -1.21 7.42 -5.51
CA ALA A 95 -0.01 6.95 -6.20
C ALA A 95 1.13 6.65 -5.21
N VAL A 96 1.47 7.58 -4.32
CA VAL A 96 2.54 7.36 -3.33
C VAL A 96 2.18 6.20 -2.38
N ASN A 97 0.92 6.08 -1.96
CA ASN A 97 0.46 4.93 -1.18
C ASN A 97 0.69 3.60 -1.88
N HIS A 98 0.34 3.52 -3.17
CA HIS A 98 0.35 2.27 -3.90
C HIS A 98 1.77 1.84 -4.31
N PHE A 99 2.57 2.80 -4.76
CA PHE A 99 3.86 2.52 -5.38
C PHE A 99 5.02 2.64 -4.38
N ALA A 100 5.00 3.65 -3.51
CA ALA A 100 6.16 4.01 -2.70
C ALA A 100 6.08 3.56 -1.25
N CYS A 101 4.91 3.64 -0.61
CA CYS A 101 4.76 3.29 0.80
C CYS A 101 4.74 1.78 1.04
N LYS A 102 5.33 1.35 2.16
CA LYS A 102 5.22 -0.03 2.63
C LYS A 102 3.78 -0.32 3.08
N ASP A 103 3.39 -1.59 3.12
CA ASP A 103 2.02 -2.04 3.41
C ASP A 103 1.42 -1.46 4.71
N ASN A 104 2.26 -1.18 5.71
CA ASN A 104 1.86 -0.64 7.02
C ASN A 104 2.00 0.89 7.14
N GLN A 105 2.37 1.59 6.07
CA GLN A 105 2.52 3.04 6.04
C GLN A 105 1.40 3.68 5.21
N LYS A 106 1.13 4.96 5.47
CA LYS A 106 0.25 5.78 4.64
C LYS A 106 0.97 7.01 4.12
N ALA A 107 0.67 7.35 2.88
CA ALA A 107 1.10 8.58 2.25
C ALA A 107 0.36 9.76 2.89
N GLN A 108 1.14 10.70 3.37
CA GLN A 108 0.69 12.00 3.87
C GLN A 108 1.21 13.07 2.94
N ILE A 109 0.30 13.86 2.36
CA ILE A 109 0.68 15.07 1.62
C ILE A 109 1.10 16.12 2.65
N LEU A 110 2.24 16.78 2.43
CA LEU A 110 2.71 17.85 3.31
C LEU A 110 1.84 19.09 3.11
N ASP A 111 1.37 19.67 4.22
CA ASP A 111 0.51 20.85 4.21
C ASP A 111 1.15 22.02 3.44
N GLY A 112 0.34 22.71 2.64
CA GLY A 112 0.79 23.84 1.82
C GLY A 112 1.69 23.50 0.62
N SER A 113 2.05 22.23 0.43
CA SER A 113 2.94 21.83 -0.67
C SER A 113 2.26 21.70 -2.03
N VAL A 114 0.93 21.60 -2.06
CA VAL A 114 0.14 21.36 -3.28
C VAL A 114 -0.01 22.66 -4.07
N GLN A 115 0.70 22.76 -5.19
CA GLN A 115 0.79 24.00 -5.97
C GLN A 115 0.70 23.72 -7.48
N PRO A 116 0.00 24.56 -8.26
CA PRO A 116 0.03 24.47 -9.72
C PRO A 116 1.46 24.67 -10.23
N SER A 117 1.81 23.97 -11.31
CA SER A 117 3.07 24.17 -12.02
C SER A 117 2.82 24.50 -13.50
N ALA A 118 3.90 24.63 -14.28
CA ALA A 118 3.79 24.80 -15.73
C ALA A 118 3.10 23.59 -16.40
N VAL A 119 3.36 22.38 -15.89
CA VAL A 119 2.76 21.13 -16.34
C VAL A 119 2.21 20.38 -15.14
N GLY A 120 0.90 20.51 -14.92
CA GLY A 120 0.20 19.83 -13.83
C GLY A 120 0.35 20.54 -12.48
N TRP A 121 0.51 19.75 -11.43
CA TRP A 121 0.58 20.20 -10.04
C TRP A 121 1.72 19.52 -9.31
N ASN A 122 2.51 20.29 -8.58
CA ASN A 122 3.55 19.79 -7.71
C ASN A 122 3.02 19.62 -6.27
N MET A 123 3.52 18.62 -5.56
CA MET A 123 3.30 18.43 -4.13
C MET A 123 4.44 17.65 -3.50
N ARG A 124 4.46 17.63 -2.16
CA ARG A 124 5.38 16.83 -1.38
C ARG A 124 4.62 15.81 -0.55
N ALA A 125 5.11 14.59 -0.45
CA ALA A 125 4.47 13.52 0.30
C ALA A 125 5.49 12.71 1.10
N ARG A 126 5.09 12.16 2.25
CA ARG A 126 5.90 11.20 3.02
C ARG A 126 5.11 9.94 3.33
N CYS A 127 5.78 8.83 3.54
CA CYS A 127 5.18 7.61 4.07
C CYS A 127 5.38 7.57 5.59
N GLY A 128 4.31 7.39 6.36
CA GLY A 128 4.34 7.35 7.82
C GLY A 128 3.11 6.73 8.43
#